data_AF-B9MQ05-F1
#
_entry.id   AF-B9MQ05-F1
#
_cell.length_a   1.000
_cell.length_b   1.000
_cell.length_c   1.000
_cell.angle_alpha   90.00
_cell.angle_beta   90.00
_cell.angle_gamma   90.00
#
_symmetry.space_group_name_H-M   'P 1'
#
loop_
_entity.id
_entity.type
_entity.pdbx_description
1 polymer ?
#
loop_
_entity_poly.entity_id
_entity_poly.type
_entity_poly.pdbx_seq_one_letter_code
_entity_poly.pdbx_strand_id
1 'polypeptide(L)'
;MNRKWFVVIFVILALDIVVSFIVKKSFINTETQSVSENIVDQCVFLNGGSFKGCNNENFSLEKIIRDSEVIVKGTALSDRIYLKGSVLTAFNVIKAYKGEITNSKIYIFEPSYFNLGKYNNYFAYCGYNLMKPGHNYILFLKKWKYTNFVRYNPYYRGKEIYVFAHNSAVDKFEINKSNTTKVINLEGNILIKYGQVKNYEVFVYNKNELTEYYQLKDKVLNWISQN
;
A
#
# COMPACT_ATOMS: atom_id res chain seq x y z
N MET A 1 3.69 -58.97 8.84
CA MET A 1 2.65 -58.05 8.33
C MET A 1 2.16 -58.57 6.99
N ASN A 2 0.85 -58.79 6.83
CA ASN A 2 0.29 -59.51 5.68
C ASN A 2 0.46 -58.68 4.38
N ARG A 3 0.79 -59.29 3.24
CA ARG A 3 1.04 -58.59 1.96
C ARG A 3 -0.09 -57.63 1.55
N LYS A 4 -1.33 -57.97 1.93
CA LYS A 4 -2.53 -57.14 1.74
C LYS A 4 -2.45 -55.78 2.46
N TRP A 5 -1.83 -55.72 3.64
CA TRP A 5 -1.66 -54.47 4.40
C TRP A 5 -0.67 -53.51 3.74
N PHE A 6 0.41 -54.03 3.14
CA PHE A 6 1.34 -53.21 2.36
C PHE A 6 0.66 -52.57 1.14
N VAL A 7 -0.22 -53.31 0.46
CA VAL A 7 -1.00 -52.78 -0.66
C VAL A 7 -1.93 -51.66 -0.20
N VAL A 8 -2.64 -51.84 0.93
CA VAL A 8 -3.53 -50.82 1.50
C VAL A 8 -2.76 -49.55 1.87
N ILE A 9 -1.61 -49.67 2.55
CA ILE A 9 -0.77 -48.52 2.92
C ILE A 9 -0.27 -47.78 1.67
N PHE A 10 0.16 -48.51 0.64
CA PHE A 10 0.62 -47.91 -0.62
C PHE A 10 -0.49 -47.12 -1.33
N VAL A 11 -1.72 -47.64 -1.33
CA VAL A 11 -2.88 -46.94 -1.91
C VAL A 11 -3.20 -45.65 -1.15
N ILE A 12 -3.14 -45.67 0.17
CA ILE A 12 -3.36 -44.46 1.00
C ILE A 12 -2.29 -43.40 0.69
N LEU A 13 -1.01 -43.79 0.66
CA LEU A 13 0.08 -42.86 0.32
C LEU A 13 -0.05 -42.28 -1.09
N ALA A 14 -0.48 -43.09 -2.06
CA ALA A 14 -0.73 -42.62 -3.41
C ALA A 14 -1.89 -41.61 -3.46
N LEU A 15 -2.97 -41.85 -2.72
CA LEU A 15 -4.09 -40.92 -2.60
C LEU A 15 -3.67 -39.60 -1.93
N ASP A 16 -2.87 -39.65 -0.87
CA ASP A 16 -2.37 -38.45 -0.18
C ASP A 16 -1.48 -37.58 -1.09
N ILE A 17 -0.64 -38.20 -1.92
CA ILE A 17 0.15 -37.51 -2.92
C ILE A 17 -0.75 -36.83 -3.96
N VAL A 18 -1.75 -37.54 -4.49
CA VAL A 18 -2.69 -36.99 -5.47
C VAL A 18 -3.49 -35.82 -4.88
N VAL A 19 -4.02 -35.97 -3.65
CA VAL A 19 -4.73 -34.89 -2.95
C VAL A 19 -3.79 -33.71 -2.70
N SER A 20 -2.54 -33.94 -2.27
CA SER A 20 -1.53 -32.87 -2.12
C SER A 20 -1.28 -32.12 -3.42
N PHE A 21 -1.20 -32.80 -4.56
CA PHE A 21 -1.05 -32.17 -5.87
C PHE A 21 -2.28 -31.37 -6.27
N ILE A 22 -3.49 -31.90 -6.05
CA ILE A 22 -4.76 -31.21 -6.33
C ILE A 22 -4.88 -29.97 -5.46
N VAL A 23 -4.61 -30.07 -4.16
CA VAL A 23 -4.63 -28.96 -3.21
C VAL A 23 -3.58 -27.92 -3.60
N LYS A 24 -2.35 -28.32 -3.91
CA LYS A 24 -1.29 -27.41 -4.39
C LYS A 24 -1.70 -26.67 -5.66
N LYS A 25 -2.42 -27.33 -6.57
CA LYS A 25 -2.94 -26.71 -7.81
C LYS A 25 -4.18 -25.84 -7.56
N SER A 26 -4.97 -26.17 -6.55
CA SER A 26 -6.16 -25.41 -6.12
C SER A 26 -5.80 -24.14 -5.36
N PHE A 27 -4.64 -24.10 -4.70
CA PHE A 27 -4.04 -22.83 -4.34
C PHE A 27 -3.67 -22.14 -5.65
N ILE A 28 -4.58 -21.30 -6.14
CA ILE A 28 -4.30 -20.34 -7.19
C ILE A 28 -3.01 -19.66 -6.75
N ASN A 29 -1.96 -19.83 -7.55
CA ASN A 29 -0.76 -19.03 -7.41
C ASN A 29 -1.26 -17.60 -7.46
N THR A 30 -1.33 -16.92 -6.32
CA THR A 30 -1.31 -15.46 -6.25
C THR A 30 0.10 -15.01 -6.62
N GLU A 31 0.63 -15.57 -7.71
CA GLU A 31 1.55 -14.86 -8.57
C GLU A 31 0.90 -13.51 -8.78
N THR A 32 1.53 -12.50 -8.16
CA THR A 32 1.55 -11.11 -8.58
C THR A 32 0.72 -10.94 -9.84
N GLN A 33 -0.60 -10.74 -9.69
CA GLN A 33 -1.41 -10.45 -10.85
C GLN A 33 -0.83 -9.14 -11.36
N SER A 34 -0.11 -9.21 -12.48
CA SER A 34 0.33 -8.02 -13.19
C SER A 34 -0.94 -7.42 -13.76
N VAL A 35 -1.61 -6.60 -12.94
CA VAL A 35 -2.81 -5.88 -13.37
C VAL A 35 -2.32 -4.83 -14.34
N SER A 36 -2.83 -4.87 -15.57
CA SER A 36 -2.44 -3.88 -16.56
C SER A 36 -2.87 -2.48 -16.10
N GLU A 37 -2.04 -1.47 -16.38
CA GLU A 37 -2.35 -0.08 -16.03
C GLU A 37 -3.67 0.38 -16.64
N ASN A 38 -4.01 -0.12 -17.84
CA ASN A 38 -5.29 0.15 -18.48
C ASN A 38 -6.49 -0.32 -17.65
N ILE A 39 -6.39 -1.47 -16.97
CA ILE A 39 -7.48 -1.96 -16.10
C ILE A 39 -7.58 -1.08 -14.84
N VAL A 40 -6.43 -0.74 -14.25
CA VAL A 40 -6.34 0.13 -13.08
C VAL A 40 -6.94 1.50 -13.35
N ASP A 41 -6.59 2.12 -14.48
CA ASP A 41 -7.04 3.45 -14.86
C ASP A 41 -8.56 3.53 -15.08
N GLN A 42 -9.18 2.43 -15.54
CA GLN A 42 -10.62 2.33 -15.78
C GLN A 42 -11.43 2.00 -14.53
N CYS A 43 -10.78 1.76 -13.38
CA CYS A 43 -11.48 1.50 -12.14
C CYS A 43 -12.26 2.73 -11.67
N VAL A 44 -13.48 2.53 -11.18
CA VAL A 44 -14.29 3.60 -10.61
C VAL A 44 -13.73 4.00 -9.26
N PHE A 45 -13.41 5.28 -9.09
CA PHE A 45 -12.98 5.86 -7.83
C PHE A 45 -14.19 6.00 -6.90
N LEU A 46 -14.21 5.27 -5.78
CA LEU A 46 -15.37 5.24 -4.89
C LEU A 46 -15.20 6.05 -3.61
N ASN A 47 -13.98 6.23 -3.12
CA ASN A 47 -13.76 6.93 -1.86
C ASN A 47 -12.35 7.50 -1.81
N GLY A 48 -12.26 8.78 -1.46
CA GLY A 48 -11.05 9.50 -1.10
C GLY A 48 -11.03 9.83 0.39
N GLY A 49 -12.19 10.07 1.01
CA GLY A 49 -12.29 10.47 2.41
C GLY A 49 -11.58 11.78 2.76
N SER A 50 -11.66 12.16 4.03
CA SER A 50 -10.79 13.21 4.61
C SER A 50 -9.46 12.59 5.04
N PHE A 51 -8.34 13.29 4.85
CA PHE A 51 -7.05 12.83 5.40
C PHE A 51 -7.01 12.84 6.92
N LYS A 52 -7.96 13.53 7.57
CA LYS A 52 -8.16 13.56 9.03
C LYS A 52 -8.77 12.26 9.57
N GLY A 53 -9.04 11.28 8.70
CA GLY A 53 -9.60 9.98 9.03
C GLY A 53 -11.06 10.07 9.51
N CYS A 54 -11.55 8.98 10.13
CA CYS A 54 -12.92 8.91 10.65
C CYS A 54 -13.17 9.83 11.85
N ASN A 55 -12.11 10.25 12.56
CA ASN A 55 -12.22 10.99 13.82
C ASN A 55 -11.93 12.50 13.67
N ASN A 56 -11.77 13.01 12.45
CA ASN A 56 -11.40 14.40 12.19
C ASN A 56 -10.16 14.86 12.99
N GLU A 57 -9.13 14.02 13.03
CA GLU A 57 -7.91 14.30 13.77
C GLU A 57 -7.13 15.46 13.12
N ASN A 58 -6.57 16.35 13.94
CA ASN A 58 -5.70 17.42 13.47
C ASN A 58 -4.24 16.98 13.55
N PHE A 59 -3.57 16.88 12.40
CA PHE A 59 -2.19 16.40 12.30
C PHE A 59 -1.20 17.58 12.30
N SER A 60 -0.25 17.55 13.24
CA SER A 60 0.91 18.43 13.26
C SER A 60 2.19 17.68 12.88
N LEU A 61 3.22 18.40 12.47
CA LEU A 61 4.53 17.83 12.13
C LEU A 61 5.10 17.03 13.31
N GLU A 62 5.03 17.60 14.50
CA GLU A 62 5.58 17.03 15.73
C GLU A 62 4.87 15.71 16.07
N LYS A 63 3.54 15.67 15.88
CA LYS A 63 2.74 14.48 16.07
C LYS A 63 3.11 13.38 15.08
N ILE A 64 3.16 13.68 13.78
CA ILE A 64 3.48 12.66 12.78
C ILE A 64 4.91 12.11 12.95
N ILE A 65 5.87 12.97 13.35
CA ILE A 65 7.23 12.54 13.68
C ILE A 65 7.24 11.65 14.92
N ARG A 66 6.58 12.07 16.00
CA ARG A 66 6.55 11.34 17.27
C ARG A 66 5.95 9.95 17.09
N ASP A 67 4.81 9.88 16.41
CA ASP A 67 4.02 8.65 16.28
C ASP A 67 4.66 7.66 15.28
N SER A 68 5.61 8.11 14.45
CA SER A 68 6.37 7.26 13.53
C SER A 68 7.54 6.55 14.20
N GLU A 69 7.78 5.28 13.87
CA GLU A 69 8.99 4.56 14.30
C GLU A 69 10.16 4.82 13.35
N VAL A 70 9.86 4.96 12.06
CA VAL A 70 10.85 5.15 11.00
C VAL A 70 10.41 6.27 10.07
N ILE A 71 11.31 7.17 9.69
CA ILE A 71 11.07 8.24 8.71
C ILE A 71 12.14 8.17 7.64
N VAL A 72 11.72 8.02 6.39
CA VAL A 72 12.65 7.78 5.26
C VAL A 72 12.34 8.66 4.06
N LYS A 73 13.39 8.99 3.31
CA LYS A 73 13.34 9.49 1.94
C LYS A 73 13.74 8.38 0.98
N GLY A 74 13.06 8.31 -0.15
CA GLY A 74 13.39 7.34 -1.17
C GLY A 74 12.49 7.44 -2.39
N THR A 75 12.53 6.41 -3.22
CA THR A 75 11.82 6.33 -4.49
C THR A 75 10.85 5.15 -4.48
N ALA A 76 9.60 5.39 -4.87
CA ALA A 76 8.63 4.31 -5.03
C ALA A 76 8.95 3.48 -6.29
N LEU A 77 8.85 2.16 -6.19
CA LEU A 77 9.13 1.25 -7.30
C LEU A 77 7.82 0.76 -7.96
N SER A 78 7.93 0.21 -9.16
CA SER A 78 6.80 -0.42 -9.87
C SER A 78 6.46 -1.83 -9.37
N ASP A 79 7.33 -2.44 -8.55
CA ASP A 79 7.11 -3.72 -7.89
C ASP A 79 5.98 -3.60 -6.86
N ARG A 80 4.79 -4.10 -7.24
CA ARG A 80 3.55 -4.03 -6.45
C ARG A 80 2.85 -5.37 -6.36
N ILE A 81 2.18 -5.57 -5.24
CA ILE A 81 1.11 -6.56 -5.12
C ILE A 81 -0.20 -5.87 -4.77
N TYR A 82 -1.20 -6.14 -5.60
CA TYR A 82 -2.58 -5.78 -5.35
C TYR A 82 -3.22 -6.81 -4.42
N LEU A 83 -3.55 -6.38 -3.20
CA LEU A 83 -4.23 -7.21 -2.21
C LEU A 83 -5.64 -6.65 -1.98
N LYS A 84 -6.52 -7.50 -1.46
CA LYS A 84 -7.81 -7.00 -0.97
C LYS A 84 -7.54 -6.13 0.27
N GLY A 85 -7.91 -4.86 0.20
CA GLY A 85 -7.76 -3.92 1.32
C GLY A 85 -6.43 -3.15 1.36
N SER A 86 -5.43 -3.48 0.53
CA SER A 86 -4.16 -2.74 0.45
C SER A 86 -3.41 -2.99 -0.86
N VAL A 87 -2.49 -2.11 -1.22
CA VAL A 87 -1.44 -2.39 -2.21
C VAL A 87 -0.11 -2.44 -1.48
N LEU A 88 0.61 -3.56 -1.62
CA LEU A 88 1.98 -3.64 -1.13
C LEU A 88 2.92 -3.10 -2.20
N THR A 89 3.63 -2.02 -1.92
CA THR A 89 4.55 -1.36 -2.85
C THR A 89 5.98 -1.42 -2.35
N ALA A 90 6.89 -1.79 -3.24
CA ALA A 90 8.31 -1.73 -2.95
C ALA A 90 8.82 -0.28 -3.01
N PHE A 91 9.78 0.03 -2.16
CA PHE A 91 10.34 1.37 -2.01
C PHE A 91 11.84 1.27 -1.78
N ASN A 92 12.60 2.09 -2.52
CA ASN A 92 14.04 2.18 -2.37
C ASN A 92 14.39 3.37 -1.48
N VAL A 93 14.81 3.07 -0.25
CA VAL A 93 15.28 4.03 0.75
C VAL A 93 16.62 4.60 0.32
N ILE A 94 16.71 5.93 0.29
CA ILE A 94 17.92 6.70 0.02
C ILE A 94 18.51 7.24 1.33
N LYS A 95 17.65 7.71 2.25
CA LYS A 95 18.06 8.28 3.53
C LYS A 95 17.02 7.98 4.60
N ALA A 96 17.44 7.64 5.81
CA ALA A 96 16.60 7.60 7.00
C ALA A 96 16.85 8.84 7.86
N TYR A 97 15.78 9.49 8.32
CA TYR A 97 15.82 10.64 9.24
C TYR A 97 15.47 10.23 10.67
N LYS A 98 14.77 9.12 10.84
CA LYS A 98 14.41 8.53 12.13
C LYS A 98 14.36 7.02 11.98
N GLY A 99 14.86 6.31 13.00
CA GLY A 99 14.88 4.86 13.02
C GLY A 99 15.90 4.25 12.07
N GLU A 100 16.21 2.97 12.28
CA GLU A 100 17.16 2.24 11.46
C GLU A 100 16.45 1.40 10.40
N ILE A 101 17.02 1.41 9.19
CA ILE A 101 16.64 0.56 8.06
C ILE A 101 17.84 -0.34 7.74
N THR A 102 17.62 -1.66 7.72
CA THR A 102 18.68 -2.63 7.44
C THR A 102 18.86 -2.90 5.95
N ASN A 103 17.80 -2.77 5.15
CA ASN A 103 17.83 -2.96 3.70
C ASN A 103 17.40 -1.70 2.94
N SER A 104 18.13 -1.33 1.90
CA SER A 104 17.74 -0.21 1.03
C SER A 104 16.38 -0.42 0.38
N LYS A 105 16.01 -1.67 0.07
CA LYS A 105 14.69 -2.02 -0.45
C LYS A 105 13.77 -2.48 0.68
N ILE A 106 12.70 -1.72 0.91
CA ILE A 106 11.62 -2.05 1.85
C ILE A 106 10.29 -2.18 1.12
N TYR A 107 9.27 -2.70 1.81
CA TYR A 107 7.91 -2.83 1.29
C TYR A 107 6.92 -2.14 2.22
N ILE A 108 5.95 -1.42 1.65
CA ILE A 108 4.95 -0.66 2.40
C ILE A 108 3.55 -1.11 2.00
N PHE A 109 2.70 -1.40 2.99
CA PHE A 109 1.27 -1.52 2.75
C PHE A 109 0.64 -0.14 2.62
N GLU A 110 0.19 0.19 1.42
CA GLU A 110 -0.54 1.41 1.10
C GLU A 110 -2.03 1.24 1.43
N PRO A 111 -2.69 2.20 2.10
CA PRO A 111 -4.08 2.13 2.54
C PRO A 111 -5.01 2.55 1.40
N SER A 112 -4.89 1.83 0.29
CA SER A 112 -5.82 1.88 -0.83
C SER A 112 -5.72 0.58 -1.62
N TYR A 113 -6.75 0.25 -2.38
CA TYR A 113 -6.76 -0.98 -3.16
C TYR A 113 -7.73 -0.95 -4.33
N PHE A 114 -7.46 -1.83 -5.29
CA PHE A 114 -8.37 -2.11 -6.39
C PHE A 114 -9.18 -3.36 -6.08
N ASN A 115 -10.51 -3.23 -6.13
CA ASN A 115 -11.42 -4.36 -6.13
C ASN A 115 -11.69 -4.78 -7.58
N LEU A 116 -10.78 -5.59 -8.10
CA LEU A 116 -10.80 -6.08 -9.48
C LEU A 116 -11.77 -7.25 -9.62
N GLY A 117 -12.51 -7.29 -10.73
CA GLY A 117 -13.50 -8.32 -11.00
C GLY A 117 -14.81 -7.70 -11.47
N LYS A 118 -15.93 -8.04 -10.82
CA LYS A 118 -17.27 -7.65 -11.26
C LYS A 118 -17.50 -6.13 -11.30
N TYR A 119 -16.87 -5.39 -10.39
CA TYR A 119 -17.16 -3.96 -10.20
C TYR A 119 -16.02 -3.03 -10.59
N ASN A 120 -14.77 -3.51 -10.65
CA ASN A 120 -13.57 -2.72 -10.98
C ASN A 120 -13.56 -1.35 -10.30
N ASN A 121 -13.40 -1.36 -8.98
CA ASN A 121 -13.41 -0.16 -8.16
C ASN A 121 -12.04 0.11 -7.55
N TYR A 122 -11.75 1.38 -7.31
CA TYR A 122 -10.64 1.81 -6.48
C TYR A 122 -11.16 2.44 -5.19
N PHE A 123 -10.60 1.99 -4.07
CA PHE A 123 -10.88 2.50 -2.74
C PHE A 123 -9.62 3.15 -2.18
N ALA A 124 -9.72 4.40 -1.76
CA ALA A 124 -8.72 5.05 -0.96
C ALA A 124 -9.24 5.30 0.47
N TYR A 125 -8.37 5.06 1.45
CA TYR A 125 -8.65 5.37 2.85
C TYR A 125 -7.99 6.69 3.23
N CYS A 126 -8.72 7.51 3.99
CA CYS A 126 -8.20 8.69 4.67
C CYS A 126 -7.33 9.60 3.78
N GLY A 127 -7.88 10.05 2.66
CA GLY A 127 -7.27 10.94 1.69
C GLY A 127 -6.17 10.31 0.83
N TYR A 128 -5.83 9.05 1.04
CA TYR A 128 -4.61 8.46 0.49
C TYR A 128 -4.70 8.18 -1.01
N ASN A 129 -3.76 8.66 -1.82
CA ASN A 129 -3.52 8.12 -3.15
C ASN A 129 -2.25 7.28 -3.19
N LEU A 130 -2.18 6.28 -4.08
CA LEU A 130 -1.00 5.47 -4.28
C LEU A 130 0.24 6.32 -4.60
N MET A 131 1.40 5.88 -4.14
CA MET A 131 2.70 6.39 -4.62
C MET A 131 2.77 6.26 -6.14
N LYS A 132 3.59 7.07 -6.81
CA LYS A 132 3.84 6.92 -8.25
C LYS A 132 5.21 6.27 -8.46
N PRO A 133 5.32 5.18 -9.25
CA PRO A 133 6.62 4.57 -9.54
C PRO A 133 7.60 5.60 -10.11
N GLY A 134 8.84 5.60 -9.62
CA GLY A 134 9.89 6.54 -10.03
C GLY A 134 9.85 7.91 -9.31
N HIS A 135 8.79 8.21 -8.56
CA HIS A 135 8.69 9.46 -7.81
C HIS A 135 9.34 9.35 -6.43
N ASN A 136 9.86 10.48 -5.95
CA ASN A 136 10.55 10.58 -4.67
C ASN A 136 9.59 11.03 -3.56
N TYR A 137 9.64 10.35 -2.43
CA TYR A 137 8.75 10.57 -1.30
C TYR A 137 9.50 10.63 0.02
N ILE A 138 8.85 11.29 0.97
CA ILE A 138 9.08 11.18 2.40
C ILE A 138 7.97 10.31 2.98
N LEU A 139 8.35 9.26 3.70
CA LEU A 139 7.41 8.31 4.32
C LEU A 139 7.57 8.30 5.85
N PHE A 140 6.44 8.23 6.54
CA PHE A 140 6.29 8.13 7.98
C PHE A 140 5.72 6.75 8.33
N LEU A 141 6.55 5.89 8.93
CA LEU A 141 6.33 4.44 8.95
C LEU A 141 6.37 3.85 10.35
N LYS A 142 5.67 2.72 10.51
CA LYS A 142 5.79 1.78 11.63
C LYS A 142 6.18 0.41 11.11
N LYS A 143 6.99 -0.34 11.87
CA LYS A 143 7.32 -1.72 11.54
C LYS A 143 6.06 -2.57 11.59
N TRP A 144 5.84 -3.37 10.55
CA TRP A 144 4.70 -4.27 10.55
C TRP A 144 4.94 -5.42 11.53
N LYS A 145 4.17 -5.46 12.61
CA LYS A 145 4.38 -6.41 13.73
C LYS A 145 4.10 -7.87 13.37
N TYR A 146 3.47 -8.13 12.23
CA TYR A 146 3.02 -9.47 11.85
C TYR A 146 3.96 -10.22 10.91
N THR A 147 5.16 -9.70 10.64
CA THR A 147 6.19 -10.35 9.80
C THR A 147 6.48 -11.79 10.24
N ASN A 148 6.50 -12.06 11.55
CA ASN A 148 6.70 -13.40 12.09
C ASN A 148 5.59 -14.40 11.73
N PHE A 149 4.34 -13.95 11.61
CA PHE A 149 3.21 -14.84 11.27
C PHE A 149 3.23 -15.22 9.79
N VAL A 150 3.71 -14.34 8.92
CA VAL A 150 3.76 -14.56 7.47
C VAL A 150 5.12 -15.01 6.97
N ARG A 151 6.09 -15.28 7.86
CA ARG A 151 7.47 -15.66 7.50
C ARG A 151 7.57 -16.92 6.63
N TYR A 152 6.56 -17.79 6.71
CA TYR A 152 6.47 -19.02 5.92
C TYR A 152 5.97 -18.78 4.50
N ASN A 153 5.27 -17.66 4.27
CA ASN A 153 4.82 -17.31 2.94
C ASN A 153 6.05 -16.91 2.10
N PRO A 154 6.34 -17.63 0.99
CA PRO A 154 7.53 -17.38 0.18
C PRO A 154 7.66 -15.94 -0.30
N TYR A 155 6.53 -15.25 -0.49
CA TYR A 155 6.53 -13.88 -0.97
C TYR A 155 7.00 -12.88 0.10
N TYR A 156 6.58 -13.04 1.35
CA TYR A 156 6.92 -12.11 2.45
C TYR A 156 8.25 -12.47 3.13
N ARG A 157 8.74 -13.69 2.91
CA ARG A 157 9.97 -14.18 3.51
C ARG A 157 11.15 -13.29 3.14
N GLY A 158 11.89 -12.84 4.15
CA GLY A 158 13.10 -12.01 3.98
C GLY A 158 12.84 -10.55 3.59
N LYS A 159 11.57 -10.11 3.56
CA LYS A 159 11.23 -8.72 3.27
C LYS A 159 11.07 -7.92 4.55
N GLU A 160 11.64 -6.71 4.55
CA GLU A 160 11.29 -5.70 5.53
C GLU A 160 10.00 -4.99 5.13
N ILE A 161 8.98 -5.13 5.96
CA ILE A 161 7.64 -4.67 5.66
C ILE A 161 7.20 -3.65 6.71
N TYR A 162 6.66 -2.55 6.22
CA TYR A 162 6.19 -1.43 7.01
C TYR A 162 4.74 -1.11 6.68
N VAL A 163 4.11 -0.39 7.59
CA VAL A 163 2.81 0.25 7.40
C VAL A 163 2.98 1.75 7.63
N PHE A 164 2.09 2.54 7.08
CA PHE A 164 2.04 3.96 7.40
C PHE A 164 1.62 4.18 8.86
N ALA A 165 2.19 5.20 9.52
CA ALA A 165 2.03 5.39 10.96
C ALA A 165 0.58 5.68 11.39
N HIS A 166 -0.20 6.33 10.52
CA HIS A 166 -1.60 6.71 10.70
C HIS A 166 -2.54 6.09 9.63
N ASN A 167 -2.00 5.39 8.63
CA ASN A 167 -2.74 4.84 7.49
C ASN A 167 -3.55 5.91 6.73
N SER A 168 -2.97 7.10 6.56
CA SER A 168 -3.61 8.20 5.84
C SER A 168 -2.63 8.95 4.95
N ALA A 169 -3.15 9.92 4.18
CA ALA A 169 -2.30 10.75 3.33
C ALA A 169 -1.21 11.53 4.07
N VAL A 170 -1.35 11.76 5.39
CA VAL A 170 -0.35 12.51 6.17
C VAL A 170 0.94 11.73 6.42
N ASP A 171 0.96 10.45 6.07
CA ASP A 171 2.15 9.61 6.23
C ASP A 171 3.06 9.62 5.01
N LYS A 172 2.68 10.36 3.95
CA LYS A 172 3.42 10.42 2.70
C LYS A 172 3.38 11.81 2.09
N PHE A 173 4.55 12.30 1.69
CA PHE A 173 4.69 13.55 0.96
C PHE A 173 5.62 13.38 -0.24
N GLU A 174 5.17 13.79 -1.41
CA GLU A 174 5.99 13.81 -2.62
C GLU A 174 6.97 14.98 -2.58
N ILE A 175 8.24 14.74 -2.89
CA ILE A 175 9.28 15.79 -2.82
C ILE A 175 9.13 16.82 -3.96
N ASN A 176 8.51 16.45 -5.09
CA ASN A 176 8.31 17.38 -6.19
C ASN A 176 7.29 18.48 -5.82
N LYS A 177 7.63 19.73 -6.22
CA LYS A 177 6.85 20.94 -5.91
C LYS A 177 5.62 21.14 -6.80
N SER A 178 5.43 20.37 -7.86
CA SER A 178 4.27 20.54 -8.75
C SER A 178 3.01 19.99 -8.08
N ASN A 179 2.28 20.85 -7.38
CA ASN A 179 0.96 20.56 -6.81
C ASN A 179 -0.01 20.20 -7.94
N THR A 180 -0.09 18.91 -8.26
CA THR A 180 -0.98 18.39 -9.31
C THR A 180 -2.28 17.95 -8.66
N THR A 181 -2.96 18.85 -7.93
CA THR A 181 -4.18 18.48 -7.20
C THR A 181 -5.30 19.46 -7.47
N LYS A 182 -6.48 18.93 -7.76
CA LYS A 182 -7.74 19.66 -7.71
C LYS A 182 -8.61 19.01 -6.64
N VAL A 183 -9.48 19.80 -6.02
CA VAL A 183 -10.55 19.24 -5.17
C VAL A 183 -11.40 18.32 -6.03
N ILE A 184 -11.69 17.12 -5.51
CA ILE A 184 -12.57 16.18 -6.21
C ILE A 184 -13.99 16.71 -6.10
N ASN A 185 -14.57 17.17 -7.22
CA ASN A 185 -15.98 17.51 -7.27
C ASN A 185 -16.80 16.24 -7.54
N LEU A 186 -17.66 15.87 -6.59
CA LEU A 186 -18.60 14.74 -6.71
C LEU A 186 -19.98 15.18 -7.23
N GLU A 187 -20.17 16.46 -7.53
CA GLU A 187 -21.45 16.98 -8.03
C GLU A 187 -21.78 16.38 -9.41
N GLY A 188 -22.92 15.70 -9.48
CA GLY A 188 -23.57 15.33 -10.74
C GLY A 188 -23.32 13.92 -11.25
N ASN A 189 -23.51 12.85 -10.46
CA ASN A 189 -23.62 11.44 -10.90
C ASN A 189 -22.53 10.90 -11.86
N ILE A 190 -21.43 11.62 -12.06
CA ILE A 190 -20.34 11.22 -12.96
C ILE A 190 -19.40 10.31 -12.18
N LEU A 191 -19.31 9.05 -12.63
CA LEU A 191 -18.35 8.09 -12.10
C LEU A 191 -16.93 8.52 -12.49
N ILE A 192 -16.18 9.04 -11.52
CA ILE A 192 -14.78 9.39 -11.70
C ILE A 192 -13.96 8.10 -11.85
N LYS A 193 -13.11 8.04 -12.87
CA LYS A 193 -12.17 6.94 -13.08
C LYS A 193 -10.85 7.23 -12.39
N TYR A 194 -10.20 6.19 -11.85
CA TYR A 194 -8.93 6.33 -11.16
C TYR A 194 -7.87 7.00 -12.05
N GLY A 195 -7.81 6.67 -13.34
CA GLY A 195 -6.88 7.29 -14.29
C GLY A 195 -6.99 8.82 -14.40
N GLN A 196 -8.14 9.41 -14.05
CA GLN A 196 -8.36 10.86 -14.05
C GLN A 196 -7.78 11.54 -12.80
N VAL A 197 -7.68 10.80 -11.70
CA VAL A 197 -7.23 11.30 -10.39
C VAL A 197 -5.90 10.70 -9.92
N LYS A 198 -5.33 9.74 -10.66
CA LYS A 198 -4.10 9.01 -10.29
C LYS A 198 -2.90 9.90 -10.03
N ASN A 199 -2.86 11.08 -10.66
CA ASN A 199 -1.76 12.03 -10.53
C ASN A 199 -1.89 12.93 -9.30
N TYR A 200 -3.02 12.90 -8.59
CA TYR A 200 -3.22 13.71 -7.39
C TYR A 200 -2.38 13.15 -6.25
N GLU A 201 -1.81 14.02 -5.41
CA GLU A 201 -1.03 13.55 -4.26
C GLU A 201 -1.93 13.05 -3.13
N VAL A 202 -3.05 13.76 -2.92
CA VAL A 202 -4.06 13.50 -1.89
C VAL A 202 -5.46 13.62 -2.49
N PHE A 203 -6.39 12.82 -1.99
CA PHE A 203 -7.82 12.93 -2.29
C PHE A 203 -8.53 13.70 -1.17
N VAL A 204 -9.08 14.86 -1.49
CA VAL A 204 -9.86 15.68 -0.56
C VAL A 204 -11.03 16.32 -1.29
N TYR A 205 -12.10 16.60 -0.53
CA TYR A 205 -13.37 17.10 -1.07
C TYR A 205 -13.59 18.59 -0.82
N ASN A 206 -12.70 19.25 -0.08
CA ASN A 206 -12.80 20.69 0.16
C ASN A 206 -11.43 21.38 0.12
N LYS A 207 -11.45 22.68 -0.16
CA LYS A 207 -10.25 23.51 -0.32
C LYS A 207 -9.49 23.69 1.00
N ASN A 208 -10.19 23.69 2.14
CA ASN A 208 -9.57 23.91 3.44
C ASN A 208 -8.67 22.73 3.81
N GLU A 209 -9.17 21.50 3.67
CA GLU A 209 -8.36 20.29 3.86
C GLU A 209 -7.18 20.24 2.88
N LEU A 210 -7.39 20.58 1.61
CA LEU A 210 -6.28 20.64 0.67
C LEU A 210 -5.18 21.62 1.13
N THR A 211 -5.60 22.77 1.66
CA THR A 211 -4.70 23.81 2.17
C THR A 211 -3.93 23.33 3.40
N GLU A 212 -4.62 22.70 4.35
CA GLU A 212 -4.00 22.13 5.54
C GLU A 212 -2.98 21.03 5.21
N TYR A 213 -3.31 20.14 4.25
CA TYR A 213 -2.38 19.13 3.77
C TYR A 213 -1.09 19.76 3.22
N TYR A 214 -1.22 20.81 2.40
CA TYR A 214 -0.06 21.51 1.84
C TYR A 214 0.75 22.28 2.88
N GLN A 215 0.10 22.91 3.86
CA GLN A 215 0.80 23.53 4.98
C GLN A 215 1.61 22.49 5.78
N LEU A 216 1.06 21.28 5.97
CA LEU A 216 1.79 20.19 6.61
C LEU A 216 2.95 19.70 5.74
N LYS A 217 2.73 19.54 4.43
CA LYS A 217 3.77 19.18 3.45
C LYS A 217 4.94 20.16 3.49
N ASP A 218 4.67 21.46 3.47
CA ASP A 218 5.72 22.49 3.52
C ASP A 218 6.55 22.39 4.81
N LYS A 219 5.89 22.17 5.96
CA LYS A 219 6.58 21.93 7.23
C LYS A 219 7.47 20.69 7.18
N VAL A 220 7.00 19.59 6.60
CA VAL A 220 7.77 18.35 6.43
C VAL A 220 8.99 18.57 5.53
N LEU A 221 8.80 19.20 4.37
CA LEU A 221 9.89 19.44 3.43
C LEU A 221 10.95 20.39 3.99
N ASN A 222 10.54 21.38 4.78
CA ASN A 222 11.45 22.27 5.51
C ASN A 222 12.19 21.52 6.63
N TRP A 223 11.51 20.68 7.40
CA TRP A 223 12.15 19.88 8.43
C TRP A 223 13.22 18.95 7.84
N ILE A 224 12.95 18.39 6.66
CA ILE A 224 13.87 17.46 5.98
C ILE A 224 15.05 18.15 5.29
N SER A 225 14.92 19.41 4.88
CA SER A 225 16.07 20.16 4.38
C SER A 225 17.06 20.52 5.49
N GLN A 226 16.61 20.51 6.75
CA GLN A 226 17.40 20.84 7.93
C GLN A 226 18.03 19.61 8.62
N ASN A 227 17.65 18.38 8.23
CA ASN A 227 18.09 17.12 8.86
C ASN A 227 18.69 16.14 7.84
#